data_AF-A0A1Y5E019-F1
#
_entry.id   AF-A0A1Y5E019-F1
#
_cell.length_a   1.000
_cell.length_b   1.000
_cell.length_c   1.000
_cell.angle_alpha   90.00
_cell.angle_beta   90.00
_cell.angle_gamma   90.00
#
_symmetry.space_group_name_H-M   'P 1'
#
loop_
_entity.id
_entity.type
_entity.pdbx_description
1 polymer ?
#
loop_
_entity_poly.entity_id
_entity_poly.type
_entity_poly.pdbx_seq_one_letter_code
_entity_poly.pdbx_strand_id
1 'polypeptide(L)' 'MNQDNATKILCELGHSTRFSVFRLLIKAGDKGLVVGDIQKHLDISGPTLSHHIRRLTSVGLV' A
#
# COMPACT_ATOMS: atom_id res chain seq x y z
N MET A 1 15.03 -5.07 -11.53
CA MET A 1 14.96 -4.08 -10.43
C MET A 1 16.38 -3.70 -10.05
N ASN A 2 16.72 -2.41 -10.00
CA ASN A 2 18.04 -1.95 -9.54
C ASN A 2 18.03 -1.65 -8.02
N GLN A 3 19.21 -1.46 -7.44
CA GLN A 3 19.37 -1.27 -5.99
C GLN A 3 18.64 -0.01 -5.47
N ASP A 4 18.66 1.08 -6.22
CA ASP A 4 17.98 2.32 -5.82
C ASP A 4 16.46 2.15 -5.78
N ASN A 5 15.89 1.45 -6.76
CA ASN A 5 14.46 1.16 -6.78
C ASN A 5 14.08 0.18 -5.66
N ALA A 6 14.90 -0.85 -5.42
CA ALA A 6 14.69 -1.78 -4.32
C ALA A 6 14.69 -1.05 -2.97
N THR A 7 15.64 -0.14 -2.76
CA THR A 7 15.73 0.67 -1.54
C THR A 7 14.48 1.51 -1.35
N LYS A 8 13.98 2.18 -2.40
CA LYS A 8 12.73 2.97 -2.34
C LYS A 8 11.53 2.11 -1.98
N ILE A 9 11.37 0.95 -2.62
CA ILE A 9 10.29 -0.01 -2.33
C ILE A 9 10.34 -0.46 -0.87
N LEU A 10 11.53 -0.83 -0.39
CA LEU A 10 11.70 -1.28 1.00
C LEU A 10 11.45 -0.16 2.01
N CYS A 11 11.85 1.08 1.72
CA CYS A 11 11.52 2.24 2.55
C CYS A 11 9.99 2.47 2.65
N GLU A 12 9.27 2.27 1.55
CA GLU A 12 7.81 2.38 1.55
C GLU A 12 7.16 1.25 2.37
N LEU A 13 7.62 0.01 2.19
CA LEU A 13 7.13 -1.15 2.94
C LEU A 13 7.57 -1.16 4.42
N GLY A 14 8.58 -0.39 4.81
CA GLY A 14 9.03 -0.29 6.20
C GLY A 14 8.02 0.38 7.15
N HIS A 15 6.97 1.03 6.62
CA HIS A 15 5.92 1.63 7.44
C HIS A 15 4.77 0.64 7.64
N SER A 16 4.41 0.37 8.89
CA SER A 16 3.42 -0.65 9.28
C SER A 16 2.10 -0.54 8.49
N THR A 17 1.51 0.65 8.42
CA THR A 17 0.26 0.88 7.69
C THR A 17 0.36 0.55 6.20
N ARG A 18 1.44 1.01 5.54
CA ARG A 18 1.67 0.74 4.10
C ARG A 18 1.89 -0.75 3.85
N PHE A 19 2.62 -1.42 4.74
CA PHE A 19 2.80 -2.87 4.68
C PHE A 19 1.47 -3.63 4.84
N SER A 20 0.61 -3.21 5.77
CA SER A 20 -0.72 -3.80 5.95
C SER A 20 -1.62 -3.63 4.73
N VAL A 21 -1.61 -2.44 4.12
CA VAL A 21 -2.32 -2.17 2.86
C VAL A 21 -1.80 -3.08 1.74
N PHE A 22 -0.49 -3.15 1.55
CA PHE A 22 0.13 -4.01 0.54
C PHE A 22 -0.22 -5.49 0.74
N ARG A 23 -0.14 -5.99 1.98
CA ARG A 23 -0.52 -7.36 2.36
C ARG A 23 -2.00 -7.65 2.09
N LEU A 24 -2.88 -6.69 2.35
CA LEU A 24 -4.30 -6.83 2.09
C LEU A 24 -4.58 -6.93 0.58
N LEU A 25 -3.90 -6.11 -0.23
CA LEU A 25 -4.02 -6.15 -1.69
C LEU A 25 -3.48 -7.45 -2.29
N ILE A 26 -2.36 -7.98 -1.77
CA ILE A 26 -1.87 -9.32 -2.18
C ILE A 26 -2.92 -10.40 -1.94
N LYS A 27 -3.64 -10.35 -0.80
CA LYS A 27 -4.70 -11.32 -0.50
C LYS A 27 -5.91 -11.16 -1.42
N ALA A 28 -6.22 -9.94 -1.86
CA ALA A 28 -7.29 -9.67 -2.80
C ALA A 28 -6.97 -10.16 -4.23
N GLY A 29 -5.67 -10.23 -4.56
CA GLY A 29 -5.19 -10.65 -5.88
C GLY A 29 -5.66 -9.71 -6.99
N ASP A 30 -5.83 -10.27 -8.20
CA ASP A 30 -6.16 -9.48 -9.41
C ASP A 30 -7.52 -8.76 -9.36
N LYS A 31 -8.40 -9.17 -8.44
CA LYS A 31 -9.69 -8.48 -8.22
C LYS A 31 -9.50 -7.12 -7.55
N GLY A 32 -8.38 -6.93 -6.86
CA GLY A 32 -8.12 -5.75 -6.04
C GLY A 32 -9.16 -5.54 -4.94
N LEU A 33 -9.10 -4.38 -4.31
CA LEU A 33 -10.09 -3.91 -3.35
C LEU A 33 -10.39 -2.44 -3.60
N VAL A 34 -11.65 -2.07 -3.38
CA VAL A 34 -12.03 -0.66 -3.38
C VAL A 34 -11.49 0.01 -2.11
N VAL A 35 -11.12 1.29 -2.23
CA VAL A 35 -10.53 2.07 -1.13
C VAL A 35 -11.37 2.01 0.14
N GLY A 36 -12.70 2.11 0.02
CA GLY A 36 -13.61 2.05 1.17
C GLY A 36 -13.55 0.72 1.93
N ASP A 37 -13.29 -0.40 1.25
CA ASP A 37 -13.15 -1.70 1.91
C ASP A 37 -11.79 -1.82 2.59
N ILE A 38 -10.73 -1.25 2.01
CA ILE A 38 -9.41 -1.18 2.66
C ILE A 38 -9.51 -0.36 3.96
N GLN A 39 -10.25 0.76 3.94
CA GLN A 39 -10.50 1.56 5.15
C GLN A 39 -11.19 0.75 6.24
N LYS A 40 -12.23 -0.01 5.89
CA LYS A 40 -12.96 -0.86 6.85
C LYS A 40 -12.09 -1.98 7.42
N HIS A 41 -11.27 -2.62 6.58
CA HIS A 41 -10.42 -3.74 7.00
C HIS A 41 -9.27 -3.30 7.93
N LEU A 42 -8.75 -2.09 7.73
CA LEU A 42 -7.58 -1.60 8.46
C LEU A 42 -7.89 -0.52 9.50
N ASP A 43 -9.15 -0.09 9.59
CA ASP A 43 -9.63 1.00 10.45
C ASP A 43 -8.82 2.31 10.27
N ILE A 44 -8.67 2.72 9.00
CA ILE A 44 -7.88 3.92 8.63
C ILE A 44 -8.80 4.98 8.02
N SER A 45 -8.58 6.24 8.41
CA SER A 45 -9.26 7.38 7.80
C SER A 45 -8.96 7.52 6.30
N GLY A 46 -9.92 8.02 5.53
CA GLY A 46 -9.79 8.17 4.07
C GLY A 46 -8.61 9.05 3.63
N PRO A 47 -8.39 10.23 4.23
CA PRO A 47 -7.24 11.07 3.92
C PRO A 47 -5.89 10.39 4.19
N THR A 48 -5.77 9.70 5.34
CA THR A 48 -4.54 8.97 5.70
C THR A 48 -4.28 7.82 4.75
N LEU A 49 -5.31 7.04 4.41
CA LEU A 49 -5.17 5.93 3.47
C LEU A 49 -4.78 6.43 2.07
N SER A 50 -5.42 7.50 1.58
CA SER A 50 -5.10 8.09 0.28
C SER A 50 -3.64 8.53 0.19
N HIS A 51 -3.11 9.10 1.27
CA HIS A 51 -1.69 9.44 1.36
C HIS A 51 -0.80 8.19 1.25
N HIS A 52 -1.10 7.13 1.99
CA HIS A 52 -0.35 5.87 1.94
C HIS A 52 -0.41 5.18 0.58
N ILE A 53 -1.59 5.14 -0.06
CA ILE A 53 -1.76 4.58 -1.41
C ILE A 53 -0.91 5.34 -2.42
N ARG A 54 -0.96 6.68 -2.41
CA ARG A 54 -0.14 7.51 -3.32
C ARG A 54 1.35 7.22 -3.19
N ARG A 55 1.82 7.00 -1.96
CA ARG A 55 3.21 6.64 -1.68
C ARG A 55 3.57 5.25 -2.22
N LEU A 56 2.70 4.25 -2.05
CA LEU A 56 2.88 2.91 -2.63
C LEU A 56 2.86 2.91 -4.16
N THR A 57 1.94 3.66 -4.78
CA THR A 57 1.87 3.81 -6.25
C THR A 57 3.11 4.52 -6.80
N SER A 58 3.69 5.47 -6.06
CA SER A 58 4.92 6.17 -6.51
C SER A 58 6.14 5.26 -6.69
N VAL A 59 6.12 4.07 -6.09
CA VAL A 59 7.15 3.03 -6.24
C VAL A 59 6.64 1.79 -7.00
N GLY A 60 5.44 1.86 -7.59
CA GLY A 60 4.87 0.79 -8.43
C GLY A 60 4.38 -0.44 -7.69
N LEU A 61 3.98 -0.32 -6.41
CA LEU A 61 3.46 -1.45 -5.64
C LEU A 61 1.94 -1.63 -5.73
N VAL A 62 1.20 -0.57 -6.11
CA VAL A 62 -0.26 -0.52 -6.26
C VAL A 62 -0.60 0.33 -7.47
#